data_AF-A0A0N4WBB7-F1
#
_entry.id   AF-A0A0N4WBB7-F1
#
_cell.length_a   1.000
_cell.length_b   1.000
_cell.length_c   1.000
_cell.angle_alpha   90.00
_cell.angle_beta   90.00
_cell.angle_gamma   90.00
#
_symmetry.space_group_name_H-M   'P 1'
#
loop_
_entity.id
_entity.type
_entity.pdbx_description
1 polymer ?
#
loop_
_entity_poly.entity_id
_entity_poly.type
_entity_poly.pdbx_seq_one_letter_code
_entity_poly.pdbx_strand_id
1 'polypeptide(L)'
;LYLRSYVIRVVIQEQRFSASDGIIRTYLHAYLPTNLTIKGSPFRPYLTQQDVDKMLGPYLVLALTLVTSPFVIFLIEERVSKFAHQQFLTGVSPVLFWTSSFLFDFLFYSIVCACFFVVFIKCGWMQGYLGFVILLFALYFWSCVPFIYAMSFIFSSSSKANVFLILWQLVAAYVAMMCVIFFTLGDMIQSHFSEMIRVTAFFIAYFPYCLGKF
;
A
#
# COMPACT_ATOMS: atom_id res chain seq x y z
N LEU A 1 -45.38 -19.10 6.27
CA LEU A 1 -45.12 -20.13 5.24
C LEU A 1 -43.92 -19.64 4.45
N TYR A 2 -42.70 -20.18 4.40
CA TYR A 2 -42.02 -21.45 4.69
C TYR A 2 -40.55 -21.02 4.96
N LEU A 3 -39.91 -21.24 6.11
CA LEU A 3 -38.96 -22.35 6.34
C LEU A 3 -38.41 -22.20 7.77
N ARG A 4 -39.13 -22.79 8.71
CA ARG A 4 -38.69 -23.06 10.08
C ARG A 4 -38.33 -24.54 10.13
N SER A 5 -37.07 -24.89 9.91
CA SER A 5 -36.46 -26.19 10.26
C SER A 5 -35.05 -26.28 9.70
N TYR A 6 -34.04 -25.91 10.50
CA TYR A 6 -32.78 -26.67 10.57
C TYR A 6 -32.28 -26.61 12.01
N VAL A 7 -32.72 -27.63 12.73
CA VAL A 7 -32.17 -28.24 13.95
C VAL A 7 -30.78 -27.74 14.35
N ILE A 8 -30.73 -26.89 15.38
CA ILE A 8 -29.64 -26.85 16.36
C ILE A 8 -30.26 -27.24 17.71
N ARG A 9 -30.40 -28.54 17.95
CA ARG A 9 -30.35 -29.12 19.29
C ARG A 9 -28.96 -29.76 19.34
N VAL A 10 -28.05 -29.46 20.26
CA VAL A 10 -28.20 -29.50 21.71
C VAL A 10 -27.17 -28.51 22.30
N VAL A 11 -27.63 -27.51 23.04
CA VAL A 11 -26.78 -26.71 23.95
C VAL A 11 -27.12 -27.22 25.34
N ILE A 12 -26.23 -27.99 25.98
CA ILE A 12 -26.41 -28.36 27.39
C ILE A 12 -25.89 -27.20 28.22
N GLN A 13 -26.81 -26.55 28.94
CA GLN A 13 -26.49 -25.49 29.88
C GLN A 13 -26.23 -26.14 31.24
N GLU A 14 -24.97 -26.33 31.62
CA GLU A 14 -24.64 -26.88 32.94
C GLU A 14 -24.71 -25.77 33.99
N GLN A 15 -25.73 -25.86 34.84
CA GLN A 15 -26.00 -24.94 35.95
C GLN A 15 -25.33 -25.52 37.20
N ARG A 16 -24.12 -25.07 37.57
CA ARG A 16 -23.53 -25.45 38.85
C ARG A 16 -23.94 -24.46 39.93
N PHE A 17 -24.74 -24.93 40.88
CA PHE A 17 -25.09 -24.17 42.07
C PHE A 17 -23.94 -24.27 43.07
N SER A 18 -23.21 -23.17 43.28
CA SER A 18 -22.22 -23.05 44.35
C SER A 18 -22.92 -22.55 45.61
N ALA A 19 -23.14 -23.44 46.59
CA ALA A 19 -23.94 -23.17 47.79
C ALA A 19 -23.32 -22.15 48.77
N SER A 20 -22.13 -21.61 48.49
CA SER A 20 -21.47 -20.59 49.32
C SER A 20 -21.98 -19.16 49.05
N ASP A 21 -22.32 -18.82 47.80
CA ASP A 21 -22.42 -17.40 47.40
C ASP A 21 -23.75 -17.01 46.75
N GLY A 22 -24.73 -17.92 46.63
CA GLY A 22 -26.07 -17.63 46.08
C GLY A 22 -26.12 -17.19 44.61
N ILE A 23 -24.97 -17.07 43.94
CA ILE A 23 -24.85 -16.64 42.54
C ILE A 23 -24.85 -17.86 41.62
N ILE A 24 -25.79 -17.88 40.69
CA ILE A 24 -25.87 -18.88 39.63
C ILE A 24 -24.92 -18.49 38.50
N ARG A 25 -23.82 -19.23 38.33
CA ARG A 25 -22.91 -19.05 37.19
C ARG A 25 -23.26 -20.07 36.11
N THR A 26 -23.70 -19.57 34.96
CA THR A 26 -24.02 -20.39 33.79
C THR A 26 -22.80 -20.51 32.89
N TYR A 27 -22.26 -21.72 32.72
CA TYR A 27 -21.15 -21.98 31.82
C TYR A 27 -21.69 -22.57 30.51
N LEU A 28 -21.41 -21.91 29.38
CA LEU A 28 -21.78 -22.40 28.06
C LEU A 28 -20.68 -23.34 27.55
N HIS A 29 -20.79 -24.63 27.83
CA HIS A 29 -19.89 -25.64 27.28
C HIS A 29 -20.47 -26.20 25.97
N ALA A 30 -19.88 -25.82 24.84
CA ALA A 30 -20.19 -26.43 23.55
C ALA A 30 -19.46 -27.80 23.49
N TYR A 31 -20.18 -28.89 23.78
CA TYR A 31 -19.67 -30.24 23.54
C TYR A 31 -19.71 -30.54 22.04
N LEU A 32 -18.54 -30.50 21.40
CA LEU A 32 -18.38 -31.01 20.05
C LEU A 32 -18.06 -32.52 20.13
N PRO A 33 -18.75 -33.41 19.39
CA PRO A 33 -18.52 -34.84 19.48
C PRO A 33 -17.11 -35.21 19.00
N THR A 34 -16.39 -35.96 19.82
CA THR A 34 -14.97 -36.34 19.71
C THR A 34 -14.63 -37.32 18.58
N ASN A 35 -15.52 -37.50 17.58
CA ASN A 35 -15.31 -38.42 16.46
C ASN A 35 -15.59 -37.81 15.08
N LEU A 36 -15.63 -36.48 14.98
CA LEU A 36 -15.35 -35.80 13.73
C LEU A 36 -13.91 -35.30 13.81
N THR A 37 -12.98 -35.96 13.12
CA THR A 37 -11.75 -35.29 12.65
C THR A 37 -12.19 -34.01 11.94
N ILE A 38 -12.11 -32.87 12.63
CA ILE A 38 -12.47 -31.56 12.06
C ILE A 38 -11.36 -31.18 11.07
N LYS A 39 -11.47 -31.72 9.85
CA LYS A 39 -10.76 -31.20 8.68
C LYS A 39 -11.52 -30.02 8.06
N GLY A 40 -12.35 -29.34 8.84
CA GLY A 40 -13.13 -28.18 8.40
C GLY A 40 -14.25 -27.84 9.36
N SER A 41 -14.06 -26.78 10.15
CA SER A 41 -15.15 -26.01 10.72
C SER A 41 -16.01 -25.40 9.59
N PRO A 42 -17.35 -25.37 9.66
CA PRO A 42 -18.20 -24.91 8.56
C PRO A 42 -18.29 -23.38 8.46
N PHE A 43 -17.65 -22.63 9.36
CA PHE A 43 -17.38 -21.22 9.14
C PHE A 43 -16.08 -21.09 8.36
N ARG A 44 -16.11 -21.51 7.08
CA ARG A 44 -15.10 -21.01 6.15
C ARG A 44 -15.47 -19.55 5.91
N PRO A 45 -14.65 -18.55 6.28
CA PRO A 45 -14.87 -17.21 5.76
C PRO A 45 -14.92 -17.34 4.23
N TYR A 46 -15.96 -16.80 3.60
CA TYR A 46 -16.15 -16.90 2.15
C TYR A 46 -14.98 -16.29 1.34
N LEU A 47 -14.09 -15.55 2.02
CA LEU A 47 -12.81 -15.09 1.52
C LEU A 47 -11.71 -15.74 2.36
N THR A 48 -10.76 -16.41 1.72
CA THR A 48 -9.54 -16.82 2.41
C THR A 48 -8.67 -15.59 2.69
N GLN A 49 -7.79 -15.64 3.69
CA GLN A 49 -6.87 -14.53 3.99
C GLN A 49 -6.02 -14.14 2.77
N GLN A 50 -5.68 -15.13 1.92
CA GLN A 50 -4.98 -14.90 0.65
C GLN A 50 -5.81 -14.11 -0.37
N ASP A 51 -7.14 -14.28 -0.39
CA ASP A 51 -8.02 -13.52 -1.29
C ASP A 51 -8.14 -12.08 -0.83
N VAL A 52 -8.23 -11.86 0.50
CA VAL A 52 -8.24 -10.51 1.09
C VAL A 52 -6.93 -9.78 0.79
N ASP A 53 -5.78 -10.45 0.94
CA ASP A 53 -4.47 -9.88 0.68
C ASP A 53 -4.29 -9.45 -0.79
N LYS A 54 -4.78 -10.30 -1.72
CA LYS A 54 -4.76 -10.00 -3.16
C LYS A 54 -5.65 -8.82 -3.53
N MET A 55 -6.79 -8.66 -2.86
CA MET A 55 -7.68 -7.51 -3.10
C MET A 55 -7.12 -6.23 -2.50
N LEU A 56 -6.46 -6.28 -1.34
CA LEU A 56 -5.97 -5.09 -0.63
C LEU A 56 -4.77 -4.42 -1.33
N GLY A 57 -3.92 -5.19 -2.01
CA GLY A 57 -2.73 -4.70 -2.70
C GLY A 57 -2.99 -3.54 -3.69
N PRO A 58 -3.88 -3.70 -4.68
CA PRO A 58 -4.23 -2.63 -5.61
C PRO A 58 -4.78 -1.36 -4.94
N TYR A 59 -5.53 -1.49 -3.84
CA TYR A 59 -6.03 -0.32 -3.09
C TYR A 59 -4.90 0.45 -2.41
N LEU A 60 -3.87 -0.22 -1.90
CA LEU A 60 -2.68 0.45 -1.38
C LEU A 60 -1.97 1.25 -2.47
N VAL A 61 -1.78 0.65 -3.65
CA VAL A 61 -1.11 1.32 -4.77
C VAL A 61 -1.89 2.54 -5.25
N LEU A 62 -3.23 2.43 -5.32
CA LEU A 62 -4.11 3.56 -5.61
C LEU A 62 -3.93 4.66 -4.56
N ALA A 63 -3.97 4.32 -3.27
CA ALA A 63 -3.83 5.29 -2.19
C ALA A 63 -2.48 6.02 -2.26
N LEU A 64 -1.37 5.29 -2.47
CA LEU A 64 -0.05 5.88 -2.63
C LEU A 64 0.05 6.79 -3.87
N THR A 65 -0.53 6.36 -5.00
CA THR A 65 -0.57 7.17 -6.25
C THR A 65 -1.31 8.49 -6.04
N LEU A 66 -2.43 8.46 -5.32
CA LEU A 66 -3.22 9.65 -5.02
C LEU A 66 -2.53 10.58 -4.02
N VAL A 67 -1.64 10.05 -3.17
CA VAL A 67 -0.85 10.84 -2.22
C VAL A 67 0.32 11.52 -2.92
N THR A 68 1.04 10.82 -3.81
CA THR A 68 2.26 11.35 -4.42
C THR A 68 2.02 12.20 -5.66
N SER A 69 1.04 11.87 -6.49
CA SER A 69 0.79 12.62 -7.73
C SER A 69 0.55 14.13 -7.52
N PRO A 70 -0.21 14.57 -6.50
CA PRO A 70 -0.46 15.99 -6.25
C PRO A 70 0.79 16.81 -5.93
N PHE A 71 1.93 16.21 -5.58
CA PHE A 71 3.18 16.96 -5.35
C PHE A 71 3.57 17.81 -6.57
N VAL A 72 3.22 17.36 -7.78
CA VAL A 72 3.44 18.11 -9.03
C VAL A 72 2.67 19.44 -9.07
N ILE A 73 1.51 19.51 -8.41
CA ILE A 73 0.62 20.67 -8.49
C ILE A 73 1.32 21.87 -7.85
N PHE A 74 1.83 21.67 -6.64
CA PHE A 74 2.54 22.69 -5.89
C PHE A 74 3.78 23.18 -6.66
N LEU A 75 4.57 22.25 -7.22
CA LEU A 75 5.75 22.56 -8.02
C LEU A 75 5.45 23.41 -9.26
N ILE A 76 4.35 23.11 -9.97
CA ILE A 76 3.96 23.86 -11.17
C ILE A 76 3.33 25.20 -10.79
N GLU A 77 2.45 25.22 -9.78
CA GLU A 77 1.81 26.46 -9.31
C GLU A 77 2.86 27.48 -8.87
N GLU A 78 3.89 27.06 -8.15
CA GLU A 78 4.94 27.97 -7.69
C GLU A 78 5.81 28.50 -8.84
N ARG A 79 6.14 27.63 -9.81
CA ARG A 79 6.86 28.04 -11.02
C ARG A 79 6.07 29.02 -11.88
N VAL A 80 4.78 28.73 -12.12
CA VAL A 80 3.92 29.48 -13.04
C VAL A 80 3.41 30.77 -12.40
N SER A 81 3.13 30.78 -11.10
CA SER A 81 2.64 31.96 -10.36
C SER A 81 3.72 33.02 -10.12
N LYS A 82 4.92 32.85 -10.70
CA LYS A 82 6.06 33.78 -10.58
C LYS A 82 6.42 34.12 -9.13
N PHE A 83 6.27 33.18 -8.20
CA PHE A 83 6.87 33.32 -6.87
C PHE A 83 8.40 33.48 -6.96
N ALA A 84 9.02 33.04 -8.05
CA ALA A 84 10.41 33.35 -8.40
C ALA A 84 10.72 34.86 -8.40
N HIS A 85 9.79 35.74 -8.80
CA HIS A 85 10.01 37.20 -8.73
C HIS A 85 9.99 37.72 -7.29
N GLN A 86 9.10 37.17 -6.45
CA GLN A 86 9.05 37.49 -5.03
C GLN A 86 10.22 36.87 -4.23
N GLN A 87 10.68 35.68 -4.60
CA GLN A 87 11.86 35.04 -4.04
C GLN A 87 13.18 35.72 -4.47
N PHE A 88 13.20 36.34 -5.66
CA PHE A 88 14.34 37.17 -6.08
C PHE A 88 14.47 38.45 -5.22
N LEU A 89 13.35 39.01 -4.77
CA LEU A 89 13.32 40.15 -3.86
C LEU A 89 13.79 39.79 -2.43
N THR A 90 13.75 38.51 -2.05
CA THR A 90 14.20 38.03 -0.73
C THR A 90 15.60 37.42 -0.74
N GLY A 91 16.25 37.31 -1.91
CA GLY A 91 17.61 36.79 -2.04
C GLY A 91 17.76 35.29 -1.74
N VAL A 92 16.67 34.54 -1.69
CA VAL A 92 16.70 33.09 -1.44
C VAL A 92 17.25 32.38 -2.68
N SER A 93 18.23 31.50 -2.48
CA SER A 93 18.80 30.73 -3.58
C SER A 93 17.81 29.68 -4.09
N PRO A 94 17.70 29.46 -5.42
CA PRO A 94 16.82 28.43 -5.98
C PRO A 94 17.07 27.03 -5.41
N VAL A 95 18.32 26.72 -5.03
CA VAL A 95 18.69 25.42 -4.44
C VAL A 95 18.00 25.17 -3.10
N LEU A 96 17.90 26.20 -2.24
CA LEU A 96 17.19 26.11 -0.96
C LEU A 96 15.69 25.85 -1.17
N PHE A 97 15.12 26.44 -2.22
CA PHE A 97 13.73 26.19 -2.59
C PHE A 97 13.49 24.71 -2.95
N TRP A 98 14.24 24.17 -3.91
CA TRP A 98 14.07 22.78 -4.35
C TRP A 98 14.30 21.76 -3.22
N THR A 99 15.31 22.00 -2.38
CA THR A 99 15.61 21.13 -1.24
C THR A 99 14.53 21.22 -0.16
N SER A 100 13.97 22.40 0.11
CA SER A 100 12.85 22.57 1.03
C SER A 100 11.60 21.86 0.54
N SER A 101 11.25 21.99 -0.74
CA SER A 101 10.09 21.32 -1.33
C SER A 101 10.24 19.80 -1.28
N PHE A 102 11.43 19.29 -1.62
CA PHE A 102 11.71 17.86 -1.55
C PHE A 102 11.63 17.32 -0.11
N LEU A 103 12.15 18.08 0.86
CA LEU A 103 12.09 17.71 2.26
C LEU A 103 10.65 17.75 2.81
N PHE A 104 9.85 18.72 2.38
CA PHE A 104 8.43 18.79 2.71
C PHE A 104 7.67 17.56 2.19
N ASP A 105 7.86 17.22 0.91
CA ASP A 105 7.26 16.03 0.30
C ASP A 105 7.70 14.73 1.01
N PHE A 106 8.98 14.64 1.38
CA PHE A 106 9.53 13.51 2.13
C PHE A 106 8.88 13.35 3.51
N LEU A 107 8.73 14.46 4.26
CA LEU A 107 8.08 14.43 5.57
C LEU A 107 6.60 14.06 5.44
N PHE A 108 5.89 14.65 4.47
CA PHE A 108 4.49 14.35 4.23
C PHE A 108 4.28 12.88 3.87
N TYR A 109 5.08 12.34 2.94
CA TYR A 109 5.05 10.93 2.57
C TYR A 109 5.37 10.01 3.76
N SER A 110 6.37 10.37 4.57
CA SER A 110 6.77 9.61 5.77
C SER A 110 5.64 9.50 6.79
N ILE A 111 4.88 10.58 7.00
CA ILE A 111 3.69 10.58 7.88
C ILE A 111 2.63 9.62 7.34
N VAL A 112 2.34 9.67 6.04
CA VAL A 112 1.36 8.76 5.41
C VAL A 112 1.80 7.30 5.54
N CYS A 113 3.08 6.99 5.29
CA CYS A 113 3.63 5.65 5.49
C CYS A 113 3.51 5.19 6.95
N ALA A 114 3.80 6.06 7.91
CA ALA A 114 3.65 5.74 9.33
C ALA A 114 2.19 5.38 9.67
N CYS A 115 1.22 6.11 9.12
CA CYS A 115 -0.21 5.77 9.26
C CYS A 115 -0.53 4.37 8.71
N PHE A 116 -0.03 4.02 7.52
CA PHE A 116 -0.19 2.67 6.97
C PHE A 116 0.43 1.60 7.88
N PHE A 117 1.62 1.84 8.44
CA PHE A 117 2.26 0.90 9.36
C PHE A 117 1.45 0.66 10.63
N VAL A 118 0.89 1.70 11.22
CA VAL A 118 0.01 1.56 12.39
C VAL A 118 -1.17 0.65 12.07
N VAL A 119 -1.78 0.82 10.89
CA VAL A 119 -2.88 -0.04 10.44
C VAL A 119 -2.41 -1.49 10.22
N PHE A 120 -1.25 -1.70 9.57
CA PHE A 120 -0.71 -3.05 9.32
C PHE A 120 -0.43 -3.80 10.63
N ILE A 121 0.14 -3.12 11.62
CA ILE A 121 0.41 -3.69 12.94
C ILE A 121 -0.91 -4.04 13.65
N LYS A 122 -1.88 -3.12 13.68
CA LYS A 122 -3.18 -3.33 14.36
C LYS A 122 -4.02 -4.43 13.73
N CYS A 123 -4.00 -4.53 12.40
CA CYS A 123 -4.75 -5.55 11.67
C CYS A 123 -4.00 -6.90 11.59
N GLY A 124 -2.78 -7.00 12.12
CA GLY A 124 -1.98 -8.22 12.00
C GLY A 124 -1.60 -8.55 10.55
N TRP A 125 -1.55 -7.56 9.67
CA TRP A 125 -1.30 -7.75 8.25
C TRP A 125 0.21 -7.67 7.93
N MET A 126 0.70 -8.54 7.05
CA MET A 126 2.12 -8.64 6.65
C MET A 126 3.11 -8.85 7.82
N GLN A 127 2.67 -9.52 8.90
CA GLN A 127 3.53 -9.89 10.03
C GLN A 127 4.72 -10.73 9.56
N GLY A 128 5.95 -10.29 9.86
CA GLY A 128 7.20 -10.91 9.39
C GLY A 128 7.78 -10.30 8.10
N TYR A 129 7.00 -9.54 7.32
CA TYR A 129 7.46 -8.89 6.08
C TYR A 129 7.58 -7.36 6.19
N LEU A 130 7.38 -6.79 7.38
CA LEU A 130 7.40 -5.34 7.61
C LEU A 130 8.70 -4.67 7.12
N GLY A 131 9.85 -5.32 7.29
CA GLY A 131 11.13 -4.80 6.78
C GLY A 131 11.15 -4.64 5.26
N PHE A 132 10.61 -5.62 4.53
CA PHE A 132 10.48 -5.54 3.07
C PHE A 132 9.48 -4.45 2.64
N VAL A 133 8.39 -4.26 3.39
CA VAL A 133 7.40 -3.21 3.12
C VAL A 133 8.00 -1.81 3.31
N ILE A 134 8.80 -1.60 4.37
CA ILE A 134 9.53 -0.34 4.58
C ILE A 134 10.46 -0.05 3.41
N LEU A 135 11.23 -1.05 2.98
CA LEU A 135 12.13 -0.92 1.84
C LEU A 135 11.36 -0.58 0.56
N LEU A 136 10.21 -1.23 0.34
CA LEU A 136 9.35 -0.98 -0.83
C LEU A 136 8.82 0.46 -0.84
N PHE A 137 8.31 0.95 0.30
CA PHE A 137 7.85 2.35 0.41
C PHE A 137 8.98 3.35 0.19
N ALA A 138 10.17 3.09 0.75
CA ALA A 138 11.34 3.93 0.52
C ALA A 138 11.76 3.96 -0.97
N LEU A 139 11.81 2.79 -1.63
CA LEU A 139 12.13 2.68 -3.05
C LEU A 139 11.07 3.35 -3.94
N TYR A 140 9.79 3.22 -3.57
CA TYR A 140 8.70 3.88 -4.27
C TYR A 140 8.85 5.41 -4.22
N PHE A 141 9.11 5.98 -3.04
CA PHE A 141 9.37 7.43 -2.93
C PHE A 141 10.57 7.86 -3.78
N TRP A 142 11.69 7.15 -3.65
CA TRP A 142 12.93 7.51 -4.33
C TRP A 142 12.86 7.38 -5.86
N SER A 143 11.99 6.53 -6.39
CA SER A 143 11.75 6.39 -7.82
C SER A 143 10.70 7.38 -8.32
N CYS A 144 9.56 7.48 -7.64
CA CYS A 144 8.42 8.26 -8.12
C CYS A 144 8.62 9.77 -7.94
N VAL A 145 9.14 10.23 -6.80
CA VAL A 145 9.23 11.67 -6.52
C VAL A 145 10.16 12.39 -7.47
N PRO A 146 11.40 11.95 -7.72
CA PRO A 146 12.22 12.71 -8.64
C PRO A 146 11.68 12.61 -10.09
N PHE A 147 10.96 11.54 -10.48
CA PHE A 147 10.22 11.51 -11.75
C PHE A 147 9.12 12.60 -11.80
N ILE A 148 8.35 12.76 -10.72
CA ILE A 148 7.34 13.83 -10.59
C ILE A 148 8.00 15.21 -10.74
N TYR A 149 9.16 15.42 -10.13
CA TYR A 149 9.92 16.68 -10.24
C TYR A 149 10.39 16.92 -11.69
N ALA A 150 10.88 15.88 -12.39
CA ALA A 150 11.25 15.97 -13.80
C ALA A 150 10.04 16.33 -14.68
N MET A 151 8.90 15.67 -14.47
CA MET A 151 7.66 15.95 -15.19
C MET A 151 7.11 17.34 -14.90
N SER A 152 7.38 17.89 -13.72
CA SER A 152 6.97 19.24 -13.38
C SER A 152 7.47 20.24 -14.43
N PHE A 153 8.73 20.14 -14.89
CA PHE A 153 9.32 21.08 -15.84
C PHE A 153 8.71 21.02 -17.24
N ILE A 154 8.12 19.88 -17.62
CA ILE A 154 7.52 19.67 -18.94
C ILE A 154 6.13 20.32 -19.02
N PHE A 155 5.39 20.34 -17.91
CA PHE A 155 4.02 20.83 -17.89
C PHE A 155 3.89 22.24 -17.30
N SER A 156 3.17 23.10 -18.01
CA SER A 156 2.80 24.45 -17.53
C SER A 156 1.45 24.50 -16.83
N SER A 157 0.69 23.40 -16.80
CA SER A 157 -0.66 23.36 -16.21
C SER A 157 -0.72 22.25 -15.17
N SER A 158 -0.96 22.63 -13.92
CA SER A 158 -0.93 21.76 -12.75
C SER A 158 -1.95 20.63 -12.83
N SER A 159 -3.18 20.93 -13.24
CA SER A 159 -4.24 19.92 -13.37
C SER A 159 -3.92 18.87 -14.44
N LYS A 160 -3.39 19.29 -15.59
CA LYS A 160 -2.99 18.35 -16.67
C LYS A 160 -1.86 17.44 -16.22
N ALA A 161 -0.85 18.00 -15.54
CA ALA A 161 0.28 17.23 -15.03
C ALA A 161 -0.15 16.20 -13.99
N ASN A 162 -1.03 16.59 -13.04
CA ASN A 162 -1.51 15.68 -12.01
C ASN A 162 -2.28 14.50 -12.60
N VAL A 163 -3.23 14.76 -13.52
CA VAL A 163 -4.00 13.67 -14.16
C VAL A 163 -3.07 12.75 -14.95
N PHE A 164 -2.11 13.30 -15.69
CA PHE A 164 -1.11 12.52 -16.42
C PHE A 164 -0.28 11.63 -15.49
N LEU A 165 0.18 12.16 -14.36
CA LEU A 165 0.99 11.42 -13.40
C LEU A 165 0.20 10.32 -12.68
N ILE A 166 -1.07 10.55 -12.35
CA ILE A 166 -1.96 9.49 -11.84
C ILE A 166 -2.04 8.36 -12.86
N LEU A 167 -2.33 8.68 -14.12
CA LEU A 167 -2.44 7.67 -15.18
C LEU A 167 -1.12 6.92 -15.40
N TRP A 168 0.00 7.62 -15.44
CA TRP A 168 1.32 7.02 -15.59
C TRP A 168 1.64 6.04 -14.45
N GLN A 169 1.38 6.43 -13.20
CA GLN A 169 1.61 5.57 -12.04
C GLN A 169 0.71 4.33 -12.03
N LEU A 170 -0.56 4.46 -12.45
CA LEU A 170 -1.46 3.32 -12.59
C LEU A 170 -1.01 2.35 -13.69
N VAL A 171 -0.54 2.86 -14.83
CA VAL A 171 0.03 2.03 -15.89
C VAL A 171 1.29 1.32 -15.41
N ALA A 172 2.20 2.03 -14.73
CA ALA A 172 3.41 1.43 -14.17
C ALA A 172 3.09 0.31 -13.17
N ALA A 173 2.09 0.51 -12.30
CA ALA A 173 1.61 -0.51 -11.37
C ALA A 173 1.04 -1.73 -12.08
N TYR A 174 0.23 -1.53 -13.13
CA TYR A 174 -0.33 -2.61 -13.92
C TYR A 174 0.77 -3.42 -14.63
N VAL A 175 1.76 -2.74 -15.22
CA VAL A 175 2.91 -3.40 -15.85
C VAL A 175 3.71 -4.20 -14.82
N ALA A 176 3.98 -3.64 -13.64
CA ALA A 176 4.68 -4.34 -12.57
C ALA A 176 3.93 -5.60 -12.11
N MET A 177 2.60 -5.52 -11.95
CA MET A 177 1.77 -6.68 -11.62
C MET A 177 1.84 -7.76 -12.71
N MET A 178 1.78 -7.36 -13.98
CA MET A 178 1.92 -8.28 -15.11
C MET A 178 3.30 -8.95 -15.11
N CYS A 179 4.37 -8.19 -14.90
CA CYS A 179 5.73 -8.73 -14.79
C CYS A 179 5.85 -9.80 -13.70
N VAL A 180 5.26 -9.57 -12.51
CA VAL A 180 5.26 -10.56 -11.43
C VAL A 180 4.49 -11.81 -11.82
N ILE A 181 3.33 -11.69 -12.46
CA ILE A 181 2.54 -12.83 -12.94
C ILE A 181 3.35 -13.63 -13.98
N PHE A 182 3.90 -12.95 -14.99
CA PHE A 182 4.76 -13.57 -16.00
C PHE A 182 5.97 -14.26 -15.39
N PHE A 183 6.57 -13.68 -14.35
CA PHE A 183 7.71 -14.28 -13.66
C PHE A 183 7.30 -15.52 -12.84
N THR A 184 6.19 -15.47 -12.11
CA THR A 184 5.69 -16.64 -11.36
C THR A 184 5.24 -17.78 -12.26
N LEU A 185 4.70 -17.47 -13.46
CA LEU A 185 4.42 -18.45 -14.50
C LEU A 185 5.71 -18.93 -15.20
N GLY A 186 6.68 -18.03 -15.34
CA GLY A 186 7.99 -18.28 -15.93
C GLY A 186 8.94 -19.06 -15.04
N ASP A 187 8.79 -19.03 -13.72
CA ASP A 187 9.55 -19.88 -12.78
C ASP A 187 9.18 -21.36 -12.91
N MET A 188 8.06 -21.70 -13.59
CA MET A 188 7.78 -23.05 -14.08
C MET A 188 8.62 -23.44 -15.31
N ILE A 189 9.31 -22.47 -15.94
CA ILE A 189 10.14 -22.59 -17.15
C ILE A 189 11.46 -21.82 -16.91
N GLN A 190 12.36 -22.47 -16.17
CA GLN A 190 13.66 -21.94 -15.75
C GLN A 190 14.54 -21.45 -16.92
N SER A 191 14.73 -20.13 -17.09
CA SER A 191 15.89 -19.60 -17.85
C SER A 191 16.26 -18.11 -17.81
N HIS A 192 15.55 -17.16 -17.18
CA HIS A 192 15.89 -15.72 -17.38
C HIS A 192 15.92 -14.80 -16.14
N PHE A 193 16.55 -15.24 -15.04
CA PHE A 193 16.76 -14.43 -13.84
C PHE A 193 17.70 -13.20 -14.03
N SER A 194 18.55 -13.17 -15.05
CA SER A 194 19.57 -12.12 -15.22
C SER A 194 19.08 -10.84 -15.91
N GLU A 195 17.96 -10.90 -16.64
CA GLU A 195 17.44 -9.76 -17.42
C GLU A 195 16.60 -8.81 -16.56
N MET A 196 15.95 -9.27 -15.49
CA MET A 196 15.03 -8.45 -14.69
C MET A 196 15.76 -7.55 -13.67
N ILE A 197 16.87 -8.02 -13.11
CA ILE A 197 17.80 -7.17 -12.32
C ILE A 197 18.34 -6.06 -13.21
N ARG A 198 18.59 -6.34 -14.50
CA ARG A 198 18.97 -5.33 -15.50
C ARG A 198 17.88 -4.32 -15.77
N VAL A 199 16.60 -4.70 -15.86
CA VAL A 199 15.49 -3.75 -16.08
C VAL A 199 15.27 -2.85 -14.85
N THR A 200 15.35 -3.41 -13.64
CA THR A 200 15.26 -2.63 -12.39
C THR A 200 16.47 -1.70 -12.23
N ALA A 201 17.67 -2.19 -12.57
CA ALA A 201 18.88 -1.38 -12.66
C ALA A 201 18.81 -0.34 -13.80
N PHE A 202 18.11 -0.61 -14.90
CA PHE A 202 17.92 0.32 -16.01
C PHE A 202 17.02 1.48 -15.60
N PHE A 203 15.90 1.22 -14.92
CA PHE A 203 15.07 2.30 -14.35
C PHE A 203 15.80 3.13 -13.30
N ILE A 204 16.66 2.51 -12.49
CA ILE A 204 17.51 3.21 -11.49
C ILE A 204 18.69 3.96 -12.14
N ALA A 205 19.29 3.44 -13.22
CA ALA A 205 20.45 4.01 -13.89
C ALA A 205 20.11 5.06 -14.96
N TYR A 206 18.90 5.02 -15.54
CA TYR A 206 18.45 6.07 -16.47
C TYR A 206 18.12 7.37 -15.74
N PHE A 207 17.75 7.27 -14.47
CA PHE A 207 17.34 8.40 -13.66
C PHE A 207 18.46 9.46 -13.44
N PRO A 208 19.72 9.11 -13.14
CA PRO A 208 20.80 10.10 -13.04
C PRO A 208 21.31 10.64 -14.39
N TYR A 209 21.02 10.01 -15.53
CA TYR A 209 21.59 10.43 -16.81
C TYR A 209 20.87 11.63 -17.47
N CYS A 210 19.64 11.95 -17.06
CA CYS A 210 18.94 13.16 -17.53
C CYS A 210 19.28 14.43 -16.73
N LEU A 211 19.96 14.31 -15.59
CA LEU A 211 20.42 15.45 -14.77
C LEU A 211 21.85 15.90 -15.11
N GLY A 212 22.55 15.21 -16.01
CA GLY A 212 23.92 15.54 -16.42
C GLY A 212 24.05 16.57 -17.53
N LYS A 213 22.94 17.11 -18.06
CA LYS A 213 22.95 18.19 -19.06
C LYS A 213 21.73 19.11 -18.92
N PHE A 214 21.66 19.84 -17.81
CA PHE A 214 21.06 21.17 -17.75
C PHE A 214 21.80 21.99 -16.69
#